data_AF-A0A932S884-F1
#
_entry.id   AF-A0A932S884-F1
#
_cell.length_a   1.000
_cell.length_b   1.000
_cell.length_c   1.000
_cell.angle_alpha   90.00
_cell.angle_beta   90.00
_cell.angle_gamma   90.00
#
_symmetry.space_group_name_H-M   'P 1'
#
loop_
_entity.id
_entity.type
_entity.pdbx_description
1 polymer ?
#
loop_
_entity_poly.entity_id
_entity_poly.type
_entity_poly.pdbx_seq_one_letter_code
_entity_poly.pdbx_strand_id
1 'polypeptide(L)'
;MNFGAGKGYSIVLMSQRKGAPYPDRLAADGTALLYVGHDAYGHPHKGTVDQPLATLFGTLTQNGLFFQAAESYRQSGIPHLVRVYEKIRAGVWVFNGLFELTDASMESDGKRRVCVFELRITSRSFDDATLPTQPQPSRLIPSEVKVKVFRRDHGKCRRCGATTDLHFDHILPYSKGGSSTNPDNIQLLCQRHNLEKRDRIE
;
A
#
# COMPACT_ATOMS: atom_id res chain seq x y z
N MET A 1 -0.75 2.24 9.72
CA MET A 1 0.71 2.16 9.57
C MET A 1 1.38 1.46 10.75
N ASN A 2 2.43 0.70 10.46
CA ASN A 2 3.33 0.07 11.41
C ASN A 2 4.76 0.13 10.85
N PHE A 3 5.59 0.98 11.44
CA PHE A 3 6.95 1.26 11.03
C PHE A 3 7.88 0.13 11.49
N GLY A 4 8.73 -0.36 10.60
CA GLY A 4 9.67 -1.43 10.92
C GLY A 4 9.00 -2.77 11.23
N ALA A 5 7.79 -3.00 10.69
CA ALA A 5 7.03 -4.23 10.90
C ALA A 5 7.76 -5.51 10.44
N GLY A 6 8.75 -5.39 9.55
CA GLY A 6 9.63 -6.49 9.14
C GLY A 6 11.06 -6.03 8.91
N LYS A 7 11.94 -6.96 8.49
CA LYS A 7 13.33 -6.65 8.13
C LYS A 7 13.36 -5.75 6.88
N GLY A 8 13.58 -4.45 7.08
CA GLY A 8 13.75 -3.48 6.00
C GLY A 8 12.45 -2.95 5.38
N TYR A 9 11.28 -3.17 5.99
CA TYR A 9 10.03 -2.60 5.49
C TYR A 9 9.02 -2.28 6.59
N SER A 10 8.05 -1.43 6.25
CA SER A 10 6.89 -1.08 7.06
C SER A 10 5.59 -1.54 6.42
N ILE A 11 4.49 -1.52 7.18
CA ILE A 11 3.18 -1.91 6.69
C ILE A 11 2.21 -0.74 6.80
N VAL A 12 1.41 -0.54 5.76
CA VAL A 12 0.29 0.39 5.73
C VAL A 12 -0.99 -0.36 5.38
N LEU A 13 -2.06 0.00 6.08
CA LEU A 13 -3.40 -0.52 5.87
C LEU A 13 -4.26 0.63 5.34
N MET A 14 -4.73 0.52 4.09
CA MET A 14 -5.52 1.56 3.43
C MET A 14 -6.96 1.12 3.16
N SER A 15 -7.86 2.08 2.98
CA SER A 15 -9.23 1.80 2.51
C SER A 15 -9.81 2.94 1.68
N GLN A 16 -10.19 2.64 0.44
CA GLN A 16 -10.90 3.58 -0.44
C GLN A 16 -12.43 3.48 -0.35
N ARG A 17 -12.95 2.78 0.66
CA ARG A 17 -14.41 2.57 0.80
C ARG A 17 -15.08 3.89 1.16
N LYS A 18 -16.27 4.13 0.61
CA LYS A 18 -17.13 5.26 1.01
C LYS A 18 -17.36 5.21 2.53
N GLY A 19 -16.99 6.30 3.23
CA GLY A 19 -17.09 6.40 4.69
C GLY A 19 -15.91 5.80 5.47
N ALA A 20 -14.80 5.42 4.81
CA ALA A 20 -13.57 5.10 5.53
C ALA A 20 -13.10 6.32 6.36
N PRO A 21 -12.58 6.09 7.58
CA PRO A 21 -12.20 7.18 8.49
C PRO A 21 -11.05 8.04 7.94
N TYR A 22 -10.26 7.50 7.02
CA TYR A 22 -9.16 8.19 6.37
C TYR A 22 -9.41 8.21 4.86
N PRO A 23 -9.40 9.40 4.21
CA PRO A 23 -9.64 9.52 2.79
C PRO A 23 -8.35 9.24 2.01
N ASP A 24 -7.82 8.02 2.11
CA ASP A 24 -6.64 7.61 1.33
C ASP A 24 -6.96 7.76 -0.17
N ARG A 25 -6.08 8.40 -0.93
CA ARG A 25 -6.33 8.68 -2.36
C ARG A 25 -5.17 8.20 -3.20
N LEU A 26 -5.47 7.83 -4.44
CA LEU A 26 -4.44 7.73 -5.46
C LEU A 26 -4.19 9.13 -6.03
N ALA A 27 -2.93 9.43 -6.34
CA ALA A 27 -2.59 10.57 -7.15
C ALA A 27 -3.29 10.47 -8.51
N ALA A 28 -3.48 11.62 -9.18
CA ALA A 28 -4.26 11.71 -10.43
C ALA A 28 -3.71 10.82 -11.56
N ASP A 29 -2.40 10.57 -11.55
CA ASP A 29 -1.70 9.70 -12.49
C ASP A 29 -1.74 8.21 -12.10
N GLY A 30 -2.29 7.88 -10.93
CA GLY A 30 -2.36 6.53 -10.38
C GLY A 30 -1.01 5.96 -9.94
N THR A 31 0.07 6.76 -9.90
CA THR A 31 1.42 6.27 -9.59
C THR A 31 1.77 6.33 -8.11
N ALA A 32 1.04 7.14 -7.34
CA ALA A 32 1.24 7.31 -5.91
C ALA A 32 -0.04 7.10 -5.11
N LEU A 33 0.11 6.58 -3.89
CA LEU A 33 -0.88 6.56 -2.83
C LEU A 33 -0.57 7.67 -1.84
N LEU A 34 -1.52 8.58 -1.64
CA LEU A 34 -1.50 9.57 -0.57
C LEU A 34 -2.18 8.97 0.65
N TYR A 35 -1.37 8.55 1.62
CA TYR A 35 -1.81 7.87 2.82
C TYR A 35 -1.87 8.82 4.01
N VAL A 36 -3.02 8.88 4.68
CA VAL A 36 -3.18 9.72 5.88
C VAL A 36 -2.69 8.97 7.12
N GLY A 37 -1.89 9.65 7.93
CA GLY A 37 -1.32 9.14 9.16
C GLY A 37 -2.34 8.78 10.23
N HIS A 38 -1.84 8.25 11.33
CA HIS A 38 -2.66 7.83 12.47
C HIS A 38 -3.10 9.01 13.34
N ASP A 39 -4.31 8.88 13.90
CA ASP A 39 -4.79 9.68 15.02
C ASP A 39 -3.84 9.71 16.22
N ALA A 40 -4.01 10.71 17.09
CA ALA A 40 -3.23 10.87 18.32
C ALA A 40 -3.60 9.81 19.38
N TYR A 41 -3.17 8.56 19.18
CA TYR A 41 -3.39 7.46 20.13
C TYR A 41 -2.99 7.85 21.56
N GLY A 42 -3.85 7.52 22.52
CA GLY A 42 -3.67 7.90 23.93
C GLY A 42 -4.25 9.27 24.30
N HIS A 43 -4.69 10.07 23.32
CA HIS A 43 -5.38 11.34 23.59
C HIS A 43 -6.90 11.16 23.72
N PRO A 44 -7.58 11.81 24.69
CA PRO A 44 -9.04 11.74 24.85
C PRO A 44 -9.82 12.15 23.59
N HIS A 45 -9.26 13.08 22.83
CA HIS A 45 -9.83 13.62 21.59
C HIS A 45 -8.99 13.26 20.35
N LYS A 46 -8.47 12.03 20.29
CA LYS A 46 -7.50 11.56 19.27
C LYS A 46 -7.85 11.85 17.80
N GLY A 47 -9.13 11.95 17.47
CA GLY A 47 -9.62 12.20 16.11
C GLY A 47 -9.84 13.68 15.76
N THR A 48 -9.69 14.60 16.72
CA THR A 48 -9.93 16.04 16.51
C THR A 48 -8.72 16.91 16.80
N VAL A 49 -7.65 16.33 17.34
CA VAL A 49 -6.38 17.02 17.55
C VAL A 49 -5.40 16.70 16.43
N ASP A 50 -4.47 17.64 16.21
CA ASP A 50 -3.38 17.48 15.25
C ASP A 50 -2.63 16.16 15.48
N GLN A 51 -2.27 15.51 14.38
CA GLN A 51 -1.55 14.26 14.42
C GLN A 51 -0.10 14.49 14.91
N PRO A 52 0.29 13.89 16.05
CA PRO A 52 1.59 14.18 16.66
C PRO A 52 2.71 13.41 15.97
N LEU A 53 3.86 14.06 15.76
CA LEU A 53 5.10 13.40 15.32
C LEU A 53 5.88 12.80 16.50
N ALA A 54 5.72 13.32 17.71
CA ALA A 54 6.33 12.81 18.91
C ALA A 54 5.30 12.70 20.05
N THR A 55 5.52 11.77 20.96
CA THR A 55 4.81 11.69 22.24
C THR A 55 5.19 12.88 23.14
N LEU A 56 4.47 13.08 24.23
CA LEU A 56 4.78 14.11 25.24
C LEU A 56 6.21 13.98 25.82
N PHE A 57 6.79 12.78 25.80
CA PHE A 57 8.14 12.49 26.28
C PHE A 57 9.21 12.57 25.17
N GLY A 58 8.85 13.06 23.98
CA GLY A 58 9.79 13.25 22.86
C GLY A 58 10.07 12.00 22.02
N THR A 59 9.60 10.81 22.41
CA THR A 59 9.71 9.60 21.57
C THR A 59 8.86 9.75 20.31
N LEU A 60 9.41 9.43 19.13
CA LEU A 60 8.67 9.50 17.87
C LEU A 60 7.44 8.58 17.87
N THR A 61 6.33 9.10 17.36
CA THR A 61 5.15 8.29 17.07
C THR A 61 5.35 7.51 15.77
N GLN A 62 4.40 6.65 15.42
CA GLN A 62 4.39 6.02 14.10
C GLN A 62 4.41 7.06 12.96
N ASN A 63 3.67 8.16 13.12
CA ASN A 63 3.72 9.27 12.18
C ASN A 63 5.12 9.88 12.12
N GLY A 64 5.73 10.16 13.28
CA GLY A 64 7.09 10.70 13.36
C GLY A 64 8.14 9.82 12.70
N LEU A 65 8.06 8.50 12.88
CA LEU A 65 8.98 7.53 12.27
C LEU A 65 8.84 7.51 10.74
N PHE A 66 7.61 7.51 10.21
CA PHE A 66 7.40 7.62 8.77
C PHE A 66 7.87 8.99 8.24
N PHE A 67 7.59 10.08 8.96
CA PHE A 67 8.03 11.41 8.57
C PHE A 67 9.55 11.47 8.46
N GLN A 68 10.26 11.01 9.49
CA GLN A 68 11.71 10.93 9.50
C GLN A 68 12.26 10.08 8.35
N ALA A 69 11.61 8.96 8.01
CA ALA A 69 12.03 8.12 6.90
C ALA A 69 11.85 8.81 5.53
N ALA A 70 10.77 9.57 5.34
CA ALA A 70 10.56 10.37 4.14
C ALA A 70 11.58 11.52 4.01
N GLU A 71 11.88 12.22 5.12
CA GLU A 71 12.96 13.22 5.16
C GLU A 71 14.32 12.61 4.80
N SER A 72 14.59 11.41 5.32
CA SER A 72 15.84 10.70 5.06
C SER A 72 15.98 10.32 3.58
N TYR A 73 14.87 10.00 2.90
CA TYR A 73 14.87 9.76 1.45
C TYR A 73 15.23 11.03 0.68
N ARG A 74 14.68 12.19 1.05
CA ARG A 74 15.03 13.48 0.43
C ARG A 74 16.52 13.82 0.51
N GLN A 75 17.21 13.33 1.54
CA GLN A 75 18.65 13.56 1.73
C GLN A 75 19.52 12.50 1.05
N SER A 76 19.13 11.23 1.14
CA SER A 76 19.97 10.09 0.73
C SER A 76 19.62 9.50 -0.64
N GLY A 77 18.40 9.74 -1.13
CA GLY A 77 17.84 9.08 -2.31
C GLY A 77 17.48 7.60 -2.10
N ILE A 78 17.64 7.05 -0.89
CA ILE A 78 17.32 5.65 -0.58
C ILE A 78 15.91 5.59 0.04
N PRO A 79 14.91 5.04 -0.67
CA PRO A 79 13.53 5.06 -0.18
C PRO A 79 13.31 3.99 0.88
N HIS A 80 12.46 4.30 1.86
CA HIS A 80 11.96 3.31 2.80
C HIS A 80 10.80 2.52 2.18
N LEU A 81 10.84 1.19 2.29
CA LEU A 81 9.87 0.31 1.65
C LEU A 81 8.64 0.09 2.53
N VAL A 82 7.46 0.14 1.91
CA VAL A 82 6.16 0.00 2.57
C VAL A 82 5.29 -1.02 1.84
N ARG A 83 4.88 -2.07 2.55
CA ARG A 83 3.82 -2.99 2.08
C ARG A 83 2.46 -2.35 2.32
N VAL A 84 1.69 -2.19 1.27
CA VAL A 84 0.34 -1.66 1.37
C VAL A 84 -0.66 -2.80 1.27
N TYR A 85 -1.61 -2.85 2.21
CA TYR A 85 -2.74 -3.75 2.17
C TYR A 85 -4.03 -2.94 2.07
N GLU A 86 -4.91 -3.32 1.14
CA GLU A 86 -6.17 -2.65 0.90
C GLU A 86 -7.34 -3.47 1.49
N LYS A 87 -8.22 -2.79 2.21
CA LYS A 87 -9.47 -3.38 2.68
C LYS A 87 -10.53 -3.34 1.58
N ILE A 88 -10.75 -4.48 0.93
CA ILE A 88 -11.76 -4.61 -0.14
C ILE A 88 -13.16 -5.00 0.38
N ARG A 89 -13.26 -5.68 1.54
CA ARG A 89 -14.53 -5.98 2.22
C ARG A 89 -14.34 -6.15 3.73
N ALA A 90 -15.43 -6.27 4.48
CA ALA A 90 -15.36 -6.56 5.91
C ALA A 90 -14.57 -7.86 6.15
N GLY A 91 -13.57 -7.80 7.03
CA GLY A 91 -12.70 -8.93 7.36
C GLY A 91 -11.69 -9.34 6.28
N VAL A 92 -11.62 -8.68 5.12
CA VAL A 92 -10.69 -9.07 4.04
C VAL A 92 -9.78 -7.91 3.64
N TRP A 93 -8.49 -8.18 3.83
CA TRP A 93 -7.37 -7.36 3.43
C TRP A 93 -6.63 -8.07 2.32
N VAL A 94 -6.25 -7.32 1.29
CA VAL A 94 -5.49 -7.85 0.16
C VAL A 94 -4.20 -7.07 0.03
N PHE A 95 -3.10 -7.78 -0.18
CA PHE A 95 -1.83 -7.16 -0.52
C PHE A 95 -1.97 -6.37 -1.83
N ASN A 96 -1.70 -5.08 -1.75
CA ASN A 96 -1.86 -4.13 -2.85
C ASN A 96 -0.53 -3.83 -3.58
N GLY A 97 0.60 -4.14 -2.96
CA GLY A 97 1.92 -3.98 -3.56
C GLY A 97 2.98 -3.45 -2.59
N LEU A 98 4.20 -3.33 -3.11
CA LEU A 98 5.31 -2.66 -2.45
C LEU A 98 5.41 -1.22 -2.97
N PHE A 99 5.62 -0.29 -2.04
CA PHE A 99 5.66 1.13 -2.30
C PHE A 99 6.92 1.74 -1.68
N GLU A 100 7.41 2.80 -2.29
CA GLU A 100 8.50 3.65 -1.80
C GLU A 100 7.89 4.86 -1.10
N LEU A 101 8.29 5.10 0.15
CA LEU A 101 7.96 6.32 0.87
C LEU A 101 8.84 7.45 0.37
N THR A 102 8.26 8.32 -0.45
CA THR A 102 9.00 9.36 -1.19
C THR A 102 8.79 10.75 -0.63
N ASP A 103 7.68 10.99 0.05
CA ASP A 103 7.44 12.30 0.66
C ASP A 103 6.54 12.23 1.91
N ALA A 104 6.62 13.26 2.74
CA ALA A 104 5.74 13.48 3.88
C ALA A 104 5.46 14.97 4.07
N SER A 105 4.19 15.28 4.35
CA SER A 105 3.71 16.64 4.61
C SER A 105 2.77 16.66 5.81
N MET A 106 2.62 17.84 6.41
CA MET A 106 1.55 18.11 7.37
C MET A 106 0.49 18.97 6.69
N GLU A 107 -0.71 18.44 6.50
CA GLU A 107 -1.80 19.11 5.78
C GLU A 107 -2.98 19.40 6.70
N SER A 108 -3.81 20.39 6.36
CA SER A 108 -5.06 20.65 7.08
C SER A 108 -6.20 19.84 6.44
N ASP A 109 -6.93 19.06 7.24
CA ASP A 109 -8.15 18.37 6.80
C ASP A 109 -9.43 19.24 6.98
N GLY A 110 -9.24 20.52 7.32
CA GLY A 110 -10.30 21.47 7.66
C GLY A 110 -10.69 21.47 9.14
N LYS A 111 -10.24 20.50 9.93
CA LYS A 111 -10.48 20.42 11.38
C LYS A 111 -9.20 20.39 12.20
N ARG A 112 -8.15 19.76 11.67
CA ARG A 112 -6.85 19.57 12.31
C ARG A 112 -5.74 19.38 11.28
N ARG A 113 -4.50 19.36 11.74
CA ARG A 113 -3.35 18.94 10.94
C ARG A 113 -3.21 17.42 10.94
N VAL A 114 -3.03 16.83 9.76
CA VAL A 114 -2.81 15.40 9.55
C VAL A 114 -1.50 15.18 8.80
N CYS A 115 -0.81 14.09 9.11
CA CYS A 115 0.32 13.64 8.31
C CYS A 115 -0.20 13.05 7.01
N VAL A 116 0.37 13.45 5.89
CA VAL A 116 0.12 12.84 4.57
C VAL A 116 1.44 12.29 4.06
N PHE A 117 1.43 11.03 3.65
CA PHE A 117 2.59 10.31 3.17
C PHE A 117 2.40 9.96 1.69
N GLU A 118 3.36 10.36 0.84
CA GLU A 118 3.38 9.98 -0.56
C GLU A 118 4.11 8.65 -0.71
N LEU A 119 3.36 7.63 -1.12
CA LEU A 119 3.83 6.27 -1.34
C LEU A 119 3.79 5.98 -2.84
N ARG A 120 4.93 5.95 -3.52
CA ARG A 120 5.00 5.64 -4.96
C ARG A 120 5.09 4.15 -5.22
N ILE A 121 4.37 3.67 -6.23
CA ILE A 121 4.46 2.27 -6.67
C ILE A 121 5.88 2.01 -7.16
N THR A 122 6.45 0.88 -6.72
CA THR A 122 7.76 0.44 -7.22
C THR A 122 7.66 -0.95 -7.84
N SER A 123 8.48 -1.20 -8.86
CA SER A 123 8.69 -2.54 -9.41
C SER A 123 9.70 -3.36 -8.62
N ARG A 124 10.36 -2.75 -7.61
CA ARG A 124 11.32 -3.45 -6.75
C ARG A 124 10.66 -4.67 -6.12
N SER A 125 11.37 -5.80 -6.16
CA SER A 125 11.05 -6.95 -5.33
C SER A 125 11.81 -6.82 -3.99
N PHE A 126 11.39 -7.56 -2.97
CA PHE A 126 12.12 -7.58 -1.69
C PHE A 126 13.59 -8.01 -1.83
N ASP A 127 13.92 -8.69 -2.92
CA ASP A 127 15.25 -9.20 -3.21
C ASP A 127 16.11 -8.18 -4.00
N ASP A 128 15.53 -7.05 -4.44
CA ASP A 128 16.11 -6.17 -5.47
C ASP A 128 16.46 -4.78 -4.92
N ALA A 129 17.14 -4.76 -3.77
CA ALA A 129 17.48 -3.54 -3.03
C ALA A 129 18.52 -2.63 -3.71
N THR A 130 18.85 -2.82 -5.00
CA THR A 130 20.02 -2.17 -5.63
C THR A 130 19.81 -1.47 -6.97
N LEU A 131 18.60 -1.30 -7.52
CA LEU A 131 18.47 -0.61 -8.82
C LEU A 131 17.39 0.50 -8.87
N PRO A 132 17.70 1.66 -9.49
CA PRO A 132 16.71 2.69 -9.80
C PRO A 132 15.92 2.28 -11.05
N THR A 133 14.60 2.46 -11.06
CA THR A 133 13.79 2.16 -12.25
C THR A 133 12.77 3.25 -12.56
N GLN A 134 12.64 3.52 -13.86
CA GLN A 134 11.85 4.57 -14.50
C GLN A 134 10.33 4.43 -14.26
N PRO A 135 9.56 5.54 -14.35
CA PRO A 135 8.11 5.52 -14.15
C PRO A 135 7.42 4.78 -15.31
N GLN A 136 6.88 3.60 -15.01
CA GLN A 136 6.03 2.82 -15.91
C GLN A 136 4.55 3.04 -15.52
N PRO A 137 3.58 2.76 -16.42
CA PRO A 137 2.16 2.83 -16.06
C PRO A 137 1.84 1.98 -14.81
N SER A 138 0.75 2.28 -14.10
CA SER A 138 0.53 1.68 -12.79
C SER A 138 0.26 0.16 -12.89
N ARG A 139 1.06 -0.65 -12.19
CA ARG A 139 0.77 -2.07 -11.93
C ARG A 139 -0.44 -2.26 -11.00
N LEU A 140 -0.96 -1.18 -10.43
CA LEU A 140 -2.05 -1.22 -9.46
C LEU A 140 -3.34 -1.67 -10.12
N ILE A 141 -3.91 -2.74 -9.58
CA ILE A 141 -5.19 -3.27 -10.02
C ILE A 141 -6.29 -2.42 -9.35
N PRO A 142 -7.17 -1.73 -10.10
CA PRO A 142 -8.21 -0.90 -9.52
C PRO A 142 -9.11 -1.68 -8.56
N SER A 143 -9.62 -1.03 -7.52
CA SER A 143 -10.49 -1.67 -6.51
C SER A 143 -11.73 -2.33 -7.12
N GLU A 144 -12.32 -1.73 -8.16
CA GLU A 144 -13.44 -2.32 -8.89
C GLU A 144 -13.09 -3.65 -9.57
N VAL A 145 -11.87 -3.75 -10.13
CA VAL A 145 -11.36 -4.97 -10.77
C VAL A 145 -11.12 -6.03 -9.70
N LYS A 146 -10.48 -5.67 -8.58
CA LYS A 146 -10.27 -6.56 -7.43
C LYS A 146 -11.59 -7.14 -6.92
N VAL A 147 -12.62 -6.32 -6.76
CA VAL A 147 -13.94 -6.77 -6.29
C VAL A 147 -14.57 -7.74 -7.30
N LYS A 148 -14.50 -7.45 -8.60
CA LYS A 148 -15.00 -8.34 -9.67
C LYS A 148 -14.29 -9.70 -9.64
N VAL A 149 -12.95 -9.69 -9.63
CA VAL A 149 -12.12 -10.91 -9.60
C VAL A 149 -12.37 -11.71 -8.33
N PHE A 150 -12.45 -11.05 -7.17
CA PHE A 150 -12.72 -11.74 -5.90
C PHE A 150 -14.05 -12.48 -5.90
N ARG A 151 -15.10 -11.85 -6.46
CA ARG A 151 -16.41 -12.50 -6.61
C ARG A 151 -16.35 -13.67 -7.58
N ARG A 152 -15.73 -13.47 -8.75
CA ARG A 152 -15.56 -14.49 -9.80
C ARG A 152 -14.82 -15.73 -9.29
N ASP A 153 -13.73 -15.51 -8.54
CA ASP A 153 -12.88 -16.59 -8.03
C ASP A 153 -13.34 -17.10 -6.66
N HIS A 154 -14.53 -16.68 -6.20
CA HIS A 154 -15.15 -17.07 -4.93
C HIS A 154 -14.26 -16.87 -3.69
N GLY A 155 -13.35 -15.89 -3.73
CA GLY A 155 -12.37 -15.65 -2.68
C GLY A 155 -11.44 -16.84 -2.44
N LYS A 156 -11.09 -17.57 -3.50
CA LYS A 156 -10.25 -18.77 -3.45
C LYS A 156 -9.12 -18.67 -4.47
N CYS A 157 -7.99 -19.27 -4.14
CA CYS A 157 -6.90 -19.46 -5.08
C CYS A 157 -7.37 -20.32 -6.27
N ARG A 158 -7.16 -19.84 -7.50
CA ARG A 158 -7.55 -20.55 -8.73
C ARG A 158 -6.83 -21.88 -8.94
N ARG A 159 -5.69 -22.11 -8.26
CA ARG A 159 -4.91 -23.35 -8.37
C ARG A 159 -5.22 -24.40 -7.30
N CYS A 160 -5.27 -24.04 -6.02
CA CYS A 160 -5.54 -25.02 -4.93
C CYS A 160 -6.82 -24.77 -4.14
N GLY A 161 -7.55 -23.69 -4.40
CA GLY A 161 -8.76 -23.37 -3.62
C GLY A 161 -8.50 -22.79 -2.22
N ALA A 162 -7.25 -22.53 -1.83
CA ALA A 162 -6.93 -21.87 -0.56
C ALA A 162 -7.68 -20.54 -0.41
N THR A 163 -8.10 -20.19 0.81
CA THR A 163 -8.90 -18.99 1.11
C THR A 163 -8.14 -17.92 1.87
N THR A 164 -6.87 -18.17 2.19
CA THR A 164 -5.99 -17.30 2.99
C THR A 164 -4.77 -16.86 2.17
N ASP A 165 -4.15 -15.75 2.59
CA ASP A 165 -2.95 -15.16 1.96
C ASP A 165 -3.07 -15.06 0.44
N LEU A 166 -4.19 -14.46 0.02
CA LEU A 166 -4.53 -14.31 -1.38
C LEU A 166 -3.97 -13.02 -1.97
N HIS A 167 -3.48 -13.14 -3.20
CA HIS A 167 -2.90 -12.09 -4.00
C HIS A 167 -3.65 -12.02 -5.33
N PHE A 168 -3.90 -10.81 -5.81
CA PHE A 168 -4.31 -10.62 -7.20
C PHE A 168 -3.06 -10.63 -8.07
N ASP A 169 -3.03 -11.55 -9.02
CA ASP A 169 -1.92 -11.74 -9.94
C ASP A 169 -2.38 -11.55 -11.38
N HIS A 170 -1.50 -11.02 -12.23
CA HIS A 170 -1.77 -10.86 -13.65
C HIS A 170 -1.52 -12.17 -14.39
N ILE A 171 -2.49 -12.67 -15.16
CA ILE A 171 -2.34 -13.86 -16.03
C ILE A 171 -1.24 -13.60 -17.05
N LEU A 172 -1.41 -12.59 -17.92
CA LEU A 172 -0.30 -11.99 -18.68
C LEU A 172 0.40 -10.99 -17.74
N PRO A 173 1.67 -11.20 -17.36
CA PRO A 173 2.37 -10.31 -16.44
C PRO A 173 2.35 -8.86 -16.91
N TYR A 174 2.25 -7.93 -15.96
CA TYR A 174 2.30 -6.50 -16.24
C TYR A 174 3.55 -6.09 -17.05
N SER A 175 4.72 -6.64 -16.71
CA SER A 175 5.98 -6.42 -17.43
C SER A 175 5.98 -6.86 -18.89
N LYS A 176 4.99 -7.68 -19.30
CA LYS A 176 4.79 -8.19 -20.65
C LYS A 176 3.55 -7.57 -21.32
N GLY A 177 3.09 -6.40 -20.83
CA GLY A 177 1.94 -5.69 -21.37
C GLY A 177 0.58 -6.12 -20.79
N GLY A 178 0.58 -6.88 -19.71
CA GLY A 178 -0.64 -7.28 -19.02
C GLY A 178 -1.47 -6.10 -18.48
N SER A 179 -2.74 -6.03 -18.84
CA SER A 179 -3.66 -5.01 -18.33
C SER A 179 -3.98 -5.23 -16.85
N SER A 180 -3.87 -4.16 -16.05
CA SER A 180 -4.34 -4.10 -14.65
C SER A 180 -5.83 -3.75 -14.54
N THR A 181 -6.44 -3.25 -15.62
CA THR A 181 -7.84 -2.78 -15.65
C THR A 181 -8.81 -3.83 -16.17
N ASN A 182 -8.32 -4.83 -16.91
CA ASN A 182 -9.13 -5.93 -17.40
C ASN A 182 -9.22 -7.06 -16.33
N PRO A 183 -10.41 -7.34 -15.73
CA PRO A 183 -10.59 -8.42 -14.77
C PRO A 183 -10.21 -9.81 -15.31
N ASP A 184 -10.33 -10.03 -16.62
CA ASP A 184 -10.01 -11.32 -17.23
C ASP A 184 -8.51 -11.58 -17.27
N ASN A 185 -7.69 -10.53 -17.20
CA ASN A 185 -6.23 -10.66 -17.07
C ASN A 185 -5.77 -10.78 -15.61
N ILE A 186 -6.68 -10.78 -14.64
CA ILE A 186 -6.35 -10.85 -13.21
C ILE A 186 -6.94 -12.12 -12.61
N GLN A 187 -6.19 -12.79 -11.73
CA GLN A 187 -6.60 -14.01 -11.01
C GLN A 187 -6.23 -13.94 -9.53
N LEU A 188 -6.94 -14.69 -8.69
CA LEU A 188 -6.56 -14.90 -7.28
C LEU A 188 -5.64 -16.11 -7.10
N LEU A 189 -4.46 -15.89 -6.52
CA LEU A 189 -3.50 -16.92 -6.14
C LEU A 189 -3.15 -16.82 -4.65
N CYS A 190 -2.91 -17.94 -3.98
CA CYS A 190 -2.30 -17.90 -2.64
C CYS A 190 -0.82 -17.54 -2.75
N GLN A 191 -0.22 -17.06 -1.65
CA GLN A 191 1.19 -16.66 -1.62
C GLN A 191 2.13 -17.70 -2.25
N ARG A 192 1.95 -18.98 -1.92
CA ARG A 192 2.77 -20.08 -2.49
C ARG A 192 2.69 -20.10 -4.02
N HIS A 193 1.48 -20.14 -4.59
CA HIS A 193 1.31 -20.19 -6.04
C HIS A 193 1.69 -18.88 -6.74
N ASN A 194 1.50 -17.74 -6.08
CA ASN A 194 1.92 -16.45 -6.60
C ASN A 194 3.46 -16.38 -6.74
N LEU A 195 4.18 -16.85 -5.70
CA LEU A 195 5.64 -16.95 -5.71
C LEU A 195 6.16 -18.00 -6.69
N GLU A 196 5.42 -19.10 -6.87
CA GLU A 196 5.72 -20.10 -7.90
C GLU A 196 5.51 -19.52 -9.30
N LYS A 197 4.43 -18.79 -9.58
CA LYS A 197 4.17 -18.25 -10.92
C LYS A 197 5.20 -17.20 -11.35
N ARG A 198 5.53 -16.25 -10.47
CA ARG A 198 6.37 -15.09 -10.79
C ARG A 198 5.83 -14.32 -12.01
N ASP A 199 6.69 -14.03 -12.98
CA ASP A 199 6.40 -13.37 -14.26
C ASP A 199 6.25 -14.37 -15.42
N ARG A 200 5.94 -15.64 -15.12
CA ARG A 200 5.63 -16.64 -16.16
C ARG A 200 4.22 -16.42 -16.70
N ILE A 201 4.08 -16.66 -18.00
CA ILE A 201 2.79 -16.76 -18.68
C ILE A 201 2.35 -18.22 -18.53
N GLU A 202 1.12 -18.43 -18.13
CA GLU A 202 0.47 -19.74 -18.04
C GLU A 202 -0.90 -19.70 -18.69
#